data_AF-A0A920J1Z0-F1
#
_entry.id   AF-A0A920J1Z0-F1
#
_cell.length_a   1.000
_cell.length_b   1.000
_cell.length_c   1.000
_cell.angle_alpha   90.00
_cell.angle_beta   90.00
_cell.angle_gamma   90.00
#
_symmetry.space_group_name_H-M   'P 1'
#
loop_
_entity.id
_entity.type
_entity.pdbx_description
1 polymer ?
#
loop_
_entity_poly.entity_id
_entity_poly.type
_entity_poly.pdbx_seq_one_letter_code
_entity_poly.pdbx_strand_id
1 'polypeptide(L)' 'MEGLRYGKVCILADADPDGFHIAKLLCALFLRHFRPLVEKGRIYVAMPPLFRIDKEKKYFMH' A
#
# COMPACT_ATOMS: atom_id res chain seq x y z
N MET A 1 17.41 13.65 -11.83
CA MET A 1 16.87 12.28 -11.56
C MET A 1 17.14 11.45 -12.81
N GLU A 2 18.41 11.21 -13.11
CA GLU A 2 18.81 10.30 -14.19
C GLU A 2 19.03 8.92 -13.56
N GLY A 3 18.50 7.86 -14.18
CA GLY A 3 18.68 6.47 -13.70
C GLY A 3 17.60 5.90 -12.77
N LEU A 4 16.38 6.47 -12.73
CA LEU A 4 15.27 5.86 -11.99
C LEU A 4 14.84 4.53 -12.64
N ARG A 5 15.18 3.41 -12.00
CA ARG A 5 14.97 2.05 -12.51
C ARG A 5 13.49 1.63 -12.53
N TYR A 6 12.66 2.24 -11.69
CA TYR A 6 11.23 1.95 -11.58
C TYR A 6 10.40 3.25 -11.60
N GLY A 7 9.30 3.24 -12.37
CA GLY A 7 8.41 4.40 -12.52
C GLY A 7 7.41 4.57 -11.37
N LYS A 8 7.11 3.51 -10.62
CA LYS A 8 6.20 3.47 -9.47
C LYS A 8 6.76 2.56 -8.39
N VAL A 9 6.55 2.91 -7.13
CA VAL A 9 6.90 2.10 -5.95
C VAL A 9 5.61 1.79 -5.21
N CYS A 10 5.26 0.50 -5.10
CA CYS A 10 4.10 0.03 -4.36
C CYS A 10 4.56 -0.67 -3.07
N ILE A 11 4.07 -0.19 -1.92
CA ILE A 11 4.30 -0.78 -0.61
C ILE A 11 3.06 -1.62 -0.29
N LEU A 12 3.18 -2.95 -0.32
CA LEU A 12 2.19 -3.87 0.24
C LEU A 12 2.64 -4.25 1.65
N ALA A 13 1.75 -4.08 2.62
CA ALA A 13 1.91 -4.57 3.98
C ALA A 13 0.63 -5.28 4.40
N ASP A 14 0.73 -6.23 5.32
CA ASP A 14 -0.44 -6.94 5.85
C ASP A 14 -1.39 -6.00 6.59
N ALA A 15 -2.66 -6.39 6.66
CA ALA A 15 -3.70 -5.64 7.36
C ALA A 15 -3.63 -5.76 8.89
N ASP A 16 -2.50 -6.24 9.40
CA ASP A 16 -2.22 -6.41 10.82
C ASP A 16 -1.61 -5.13 11.42
N PRO A 17 -1.70 -4.95 12.75
CA PRO A 17 -1.09 -3.81 13.45
C PRO A 17 0.39 -3.62 13.13
N ASP A 18 1.12 -4.72 12.94
CA ASP A 18 2.54 -4.71 12.58
C ASP A 18 2.77 -4.32 11.11
N GLY A 19 1.88 -4.74 10.20
CA GLY A 19 1.91 -4.30 8.81
C GLY A 19 1.73 -2.78 8.69
N PHE A 20 0.85 -2.20 9.52
CA PHE A 20 0.71 -0.74 9.64
C PHE A 20 1.98 -0.07 10.17
N HIS A 21 2.64 -0.65 11.17
CA HIS A 21 3.90 -0.11 11.70
C HIS A 21 5.01 -0.10 10.63
N ILE A 22 5.17 -1.21 9.90
CA ILE A 22 6.17 -1.33 8.82
C ILE A 22 5.86 -0.33 7.69
N ALA A 23 4.60 -0.22 7.28
CA ALA A 23 4.19 0.75 6.25
C ALA A 23 4.52 2.18 6.67
N LYS A 24 4.30 2.55 7.93
CA LYS A 24 4.62 3.89 8.46
C LYS A 24 6.13 4.17 8.44
N LEU A 25 6.96 3.19 8.82
CA LEU A 25 8.42 3.32 8.77
C LEU A 25 8.92 3.50 7.33
N LEU A 26 8.41 2.72 6.38
CA LEU A 26 8.75 2.86 4.97
C LEU A 26 8.32 4.23 4.42
N CYS A 27 7.12 4.67 4.76
CA CYS A 27 6.62 5.99 4.37
C CYS A 27 7.54 7.10 4.89
N ALA A 28 7.96 7.02 6.16
CA ALA A 28 8.90 7.97 6.77
C ALA A 28 10.29 7.93 6.10
N LEU A 29 10.80 6.73 5.76
CA LEU A 29 12.07 6.57 5.05
C LEU A 29 12.03 7.26 3.68
N PHE A 30 10.97 7.01 2.91
CA PHE A 30 10.77 7.64 1.60
C PHE A 30 10.57 9.14 1.70
N LEU A 31 9.84 9.62 2.71
CA LEU A 31 9.67 11.05 2.97
C LEU A 31 10.99 11.71 3.42
N ARG A 32 11.90 10.98 4.06
CA ARG A 32 13.14 11.57 4.57
C ARG A 32 14.25 11.59 3.53
N HIS A 33 14.44 10.49 2.80
CA HIS A 33 15.53 10.31 1.85
C HIS A 33 15.13 10.47 0.38
N PHE A 34 13.84 10.32 0.06
CA PHE A 34 13.32 10.25 -1.30
C PHE A 34 12.13 11.20 -1.52
N ARG A 35 12.12 12.39 -0.89
CA ARG A 35 11.08 13.43 -1.09
C ARG A 35 10.68 13.68 -2.54
N PRO A 36 11.61 13.87 -3.48
CA PRO A 36 11.23 14.12 -4.87
C PRO A 36 10.51 12.94 -5.55
N LEU A 37 10.55 11.72 -4.99
CA LEU A 37 9.71 10.59 -5.43
C LEU A 37 8.30 10.66 -4.85
N VAL A 38 8.18 11.09 -3.59
CA VAL A 38 6.90 11.30 -2.91
C VAL A 38 6.13 12.45 -3.57
N GLU A 39 6.78 13.60 -3.77
CA GLU A 39 6.17 14.81 -4.36
C GLU A 39 5.69 14.58 -5.81
N LYS A 40 6.34 13.68 -6.54
CA LYS A 40 5.92 13.26 -7.89
C LYS A 40 4.78 12.24 -7.88
N GLY A 41 4.23 11.89 -6.72
CA GLY A 41 3.11 10.96 -6.59
C GLY A 41 3.45 9.53 -7.06
N ARG A 42 4.71 9.11 -6.96
CA ARG A 42 5.17 7.79 -7.45
C ARG A 42 5.15 6.69 -6.39
N ILE A 43 4.75 7.00 -5.16
CA ILE A 43 4.71 6.06 -4.04
C ILE A 43 3.25 5.75 -3.70
N TYR A 44 2.91 4.47 -3.72
CA TYR A 44 1.58 3.95 -3.43
C TYR A 44 1.66 2.99 -2.26
N VAL A 45 0.78 3.14 -1.27
CA VAL A 45 0.64 2.18 -0.17
C VAL A 45 -0.64 1.40 -0.43
N ALA A 46 -0.49 0.12 -0.75
CA ALA A 46 -1.61 -0.79 -0.92
C ALA A 46 -1.98 -1.34 0.45
N MET A 47 -3.10 -0.86 0.99
CA MET A 47 -3.68 -1.38 2.22
C MET A 47 -4.68 -2.48 1.84
N PRO A 48 -4.51 -3.74 2.29
CA PRO A 48 -5.49 -4.77 2.04
C PRO A 48 -6.84 -4.33 2.66
N PRO A 49 -7.98 -4.62 2.02
CA PRO A 49 -9.27 -4.31 2.62
C PRO A 49 -9.41 -5.10 3.93
N LEU A 50 -9.52 -4.39 5.06
CA LEU A 50 -9.66 -4.96 6.42
C LEU A 50 -10.86 -5.91 6.58
N PHE A 51 -11.83 -5.84 5.67
CA PHE A 51 -12.96 -6.76 5.60
C PHE A 51 -13.22 -7.13 4.15
N ARG A 52 -12.98 -8.40 3.81
CA ARG A 52 -13.64 -9.05 2.68
C ARG A 52 -14.90 -9.71 3.24
N ILE A 53 -16.01 -8.98 3.23
CA ILE A 53 -17.32 -9.61 3.45
C ILE A 53 -17.59 -10.42 2.18
N ASP A 54 -17.17 -11.68 2.16
CA ASP A 54 -17.74 -12.67 1.25
C ASP A 54 -19.19 -12.84 1.69
N LYS A 55 -20.06 -11.97 1.16
CA LYS A 55 -21.50 -12.13 1.29
C LYS A 55 -21.80 -13.40 0.51
N GLU A 56 -21.87 -14.52 1.22
CA GLU A 56 -22.33 -15.79 0.70
C GLU A 56 -23.58 -15.46 -0.13
N LYS A 57 -23.49 -15.63 -1.46
CA LYS A 57 -24.66 -15.50 -2.31
C LYS A 57 -25.57 -16.63 -1.88
N LYS A 58 -26.47 -16.36 -0.92
CA LYS A 58 -27.63 -17.19 -0.65
C LYS A 58 -28.47 -17.15 -1.91
N TYR A 59 -28.14 -18.02 -2.86
CA TYR A 59 -29.06 -18.43 -3.90
C TYR A 59 -30.20 -19.12 -3.15
N PHE A 60 -31.24 -18.35 -2.83
CA PHE A 60 -32.55 -18.90 -2.56
C PHE A 60 -32.98 -19.60 -3.85
N MET A 61 -32.69 -20.89 -3.97
CA MET A 61 -33.51 -21.76 -4.78
C MET A 61 -34.70 -22.18 -3.91
N HIS A 62 -35.86 -22.06 -4.54
CA HIS A 62 -37.20 -22.31 -4.03
C HIS A 62 -37.35 -23.71 -3.43
#